data_AF-A0A9P8AKD8-F1
#
_entry.id   AF-A0A9P8AKD8-F1
#
_cell.length_a   1.000
_cell.length_b   1.000
_cell.length_c   1.000
_cell.angle_alpha   90.00
_cell.angle_beta   90.00
_cell.angle_gamma   90.00
#
_symmetry.space_group_name_H-M   'P 1'
#
loop_
_entity.id
_entity.type
_entity.pdbx_description
1 polymer ?
#
loop_
_entity_poly.entity_id
_entity_poly.type
_entity_poly.pdbx_seq_one_letter_code
_entity_poly.pdbx_strand_id
1 'polypeptide(L)'
;MGFGDLLKEGQQLAQASNMLNQLSGNNNNNAQAGGSGSNPDYAAYAEDAKDAYTAFSGEGTFQEKAQRAFNEISANHSGKQQNIERKEEDNNNNQQHQLHNEAISVLAAEAYSISEGSITIGEDKVDIGEFNTAQLQQLSLESVNDNIEIELELADFGSSRPHQLVINLGLGDLYTSFVPKLRGTSVLLTIPTTKIPQVLKTKDYLELEVIAASYDASRNFIRKLGVHIVLSEELKNSSTYVKKSTVGIKPEIHHVFKTDPTTVNAIIPIVFIGGAIGLFLVLVGSWATFIGKDLFSLKVAGVQLFINVTFLVSLLSMEVTFVKYYLGQSIFTTLYYSAGFGLLSVIFGSRTLKWLSKNRRIGRA
;
A
#
# COMPACT_ATOMS: atom_id res chain seq x y z
N MET A 1 -47.04 -26.47 22.57
CA MET A 1 -46.60 -25.48 23.57
C MET A 1 -47.25 -25.84 24.89
N GLY A 2 -46.46 -26.23 25.88
CA GLY A 2 -46.96 -26.58 27.19
C GLY A 2 -47.29 -25.32 27.99
N PHE A 3 -48.24 -25.39 28.91
CA PHE A 3 -48.62 -24.29 29.80
C PHE A 3 -47.42 -23.70 30.60
N GLY A 4 -46.35 -24.49 30.76
CA GLY A 4 -45.08 -24.05 31.35
C GLY A 4 -44.25 -23.07 30.50
N ASP A 5 -44.40 -23.09 29.17
CA ASP A 5 -43.69 -22.15 28.27
C ASP A 5 -44.35 -20.76 28.31
N LEU A 6 -45.68 -20.71 28.37
CA LEU A 6 -46.45 -19.45 28.52
C LEU A 6 -46.17 -18.75 29.87
N LEU A 7 -45.92 -19.53 30.93
CA LEU A 7 -45.55 -18.97 32.24
C LEU A 7 -44.14 -18.34 32.23
N LYS A 8 -43.20 -18.90 31.45
CA LYS A 8 -41.86 -18.33 31.31
C LYS A 8 -41.87 -17.06 30.46
N GLU A 9 -42.66 -17.02 29.39
CA GLU A 9 -42.83 -15.83 28.54
C GLU A 9 -43.48 -14.68 29.32
N GLY A 10 -44.49 -14.98 30.15
CA GLY A 10 -45.11 -13.97 31.03
C GLY A 10 -44.16 -13.36 32.06
N GLN A 11 -43.25 -14.17 32.63
CA GLN A 11 -42.24 -13.66 33.57
C GLN A 11 -41.16 -12.80 32.90
N GLN A 12 -40.79 -13.11 31.66
CA GLN A 12 -39.81 -12.32 30.90
C GLN A 12 -40.39 -10.97 30.46
N LEU A 13 -41.67 -10.91 30.06
CA LEU A 13 -42.35 -9.65 29.75
C LEU A 13 -42.49 -8.73 30.98
N ALA A 14 -42.74 -9.30 32.16
CA ALA A 14 -42.77 -8.55 33.41
C ALA A 14 -41.40 -7.97 33.79
N GLN A 15 -40.30 -8.70 33.54
CA GLN A 15 -38.95 -8.17 33.75
C GLN A 15 -38.57 -7.07 32.75
N ALA A 16 -38.95 -7.22 31.47
CA ALA A 16 -38.69 -6.20 30.45
C ALA A 16 -39.44 -4.88 30.74
N SER A 17 -40.70 -4.97 31.21
CA SER A 17 -41.47 -3.79 31.62
C SER A 17 -40.84 -3.06 32.81
N ASN A 18 -40.26 -3.78 33.78
CA ASN A 18 -39.59 -3.18 34.92
C ASN A 18 -38.26 -2.52 34.53
N MET A 19 -37.52 -3.06 33.56
CA MET A 19 -36.31 -2.42 33.02
C MET A 19 -36.64 -1.14 32.25
N LEU A 20 -37.72 -1.12 31.48
CA LEU A 20 -38.20 0.07 30.77
C LEU A 20 -38.64 1.19 31.74
N ASN A 21 -39.33 0.84 32.83
CA ASN A 21 -39.71 1.81 33.85
C ASN A 21 -38.50 2.37 34.64
N GLN A 22 -37.43 1.59 34.82
CA GLN A 22 -36.18 2.08 35.42
C GLN A 22 -35.43 3.06 34.49
N LEU A 23 -35.53 2.88 33.17
CA LEU A 23 -34.98 3.82 32.18
C LEU A 23 -35.80 5.11 32.06
N SER A 24 -37.13 5.03 32.20
CA SER A 24 -38.00 6.22 32.20
C SER A 24 -37.98 7.01 33.52
N GLY A 25 -37.66 6.36 34.64
CA GLY A 25 -37.71 6.97 35.98
C GLY A 25 -36.55 7.89 36.34
N ASN A 26 -35.47 7.93 35.54
CA ASN A 26 -34.24 8.65 35.90
C ASN A 26 -34.13 10.06 35.28
N ASN A 27 -35.21 10.58 34.67
CA ASN A 27 -35.15 11.84 33.91
C ASN A 27 -36.11 12.94 34.43
N ASN A 28 -36.45 12.92 35.73
CA ASN A 28 -37.34 13.91 36.36
C ASN A 28 -36.64 14.88 37.33
N ASN A 29 -35.34 15.11 37.16
CA ASN A 29 -34.59 16.14 37.89
C ASN A 29 -33.92 17.13 36.92
N ASN A 30 -34.68 17.69 35.98
CA ASN A 30 -34.35 18.99 35.37
C ASN A 30 -35.48 19.47 34.46
N ALA A 31 -36.53 20.02 35.07
CA ALA A 31 -37.55 20.78 34.34
C ALA A 31 -37.98 21.98 35.19
N GLN A 32 -37.06 22.93 35.37
CA GLN A 32 -37.39 24.32 35.72
C GLN A 32 -36.45 25.24 34.95
N ALA A 33 -36.88 25.65 33.75
CA ALA A 33 -36.71 27.01 33.22
C ALA A 33 -37.18 27.05 31.76
N GLY A 34 -38.32 27.73 31.55
CA GLY A 34 -38.61 28.67 30.46
C GLY A 34 -38.22 28.36 29.02
N GLY A 35 -39.20 28.51 28.12
CA GLY A 35 -38.94 29.06 26.79
C GLY A 35 -39.65 28.36 25.64
N SER A 36 -40.77 28.93 25.24
CA SER A 36 -41.54 28.59 24.03
C SER A 36 -40.71 28.74 22.76
N GLY A 37 -40.58 27.67 21.98
CA GLY A 37 -40.02 27.68 20.63
C GLY A 37 -40.32 26.37 19.92
N SER A 38 -41.13 26.42 18.87
CA SER A 38 -41.53 25.30 18.02
C SER A 38 -40.31 24.56 17.43
N ASN A 39 -40.08 23.31 17.85
CA ASN A 39 -38.94 22.49 17.43
C ASN A 39 -39.36 21.47 16.33
N PRO A 40 -38.58 21.27 15.23
CA PRO A 40 -38.94 20.38 14.11
C PRO A 40 -38.68 18.88 14.35
N ASP A 41 -38.50 18.45 15.60
CA ASP A 41 -37.92 17.14 15.95
C ASP A 41 -38.89 15.94 15.92
N TYR A 42 -40.11 16.09 15.42
CA TYR A 42 -40.98 14.92 15.22
C TYR A 42 -40.55 14.03 14.04
N ALA A 43 -39.72 14.55 13.12
CA ALA A 43 -39.18 13.76 12.01
C ALA A 43 -38.07 12.80 12.47
N ALA A 44 -37.21 13.21 13.41
CA ALA A 44 -36.10 12.39 13.91
C ALA A 44 -36.58 11.18 14.73
N TYR A 45 -37.65 11.35 15.53
CA TYR A 45 -38.27 10.24 16.25
C TYR A 45 -38.99 9.23 15.33
N ALA A 46 -39.43 9.66 14.14
CA ALA A 46 -40.07 8.79 13.16
C ALA A 46 -39.05 7.94 12.36
N GLU A 47 -37.81 8.41 12.21
CA GLU A 47 -36.71 7.66 11.59
C GLU A 47 -36.17 6.58 12.54
N ASP A 48 -35.91 6.92 13.81
CA ASP A 48 -35.48 5.94 14.83
C ASP A 48 -36.53 4.84 15.07
N ALA A 49 -37.82 5.17 14.98
CA ALA A 49 -38.91 4.19 15.11
C ALA A 49 -39.03 3.28 13.87
N LYS A 50 -38.61 3.75 12.69
CA LYS A 50 -38.55 2.94 11.47
C LYS A 50 -37.43 1.92 11.54
N ASP A 51 -36.23 2.34 11.95
CA ASP A 51 -35.07 1.48 12.05
C ASP A 51 -35.25 0.39 13.12
N ALA A 52 -35.93 0.71 14.23
CA ALA A 52 -36.33 -0.27 15.23
C ALA A 52 -37.31 -1.33 14.71
N TYR A 53 -38.20 -0.98 13.75
CA TYR A 53 -39.17 -1.92 13.18
C TYR A 53 -38.52 -2.85 12.15
N THR A 54 -37.58 -2.36 11.34
CA THR A 54 -36.83 -3.18 10.37
C THR A 54 -35.91 -4.18 11.08
N ALA A 55 -35.25 -3.79 12.18
CA ALA A 55 -34.43 -4.69 13.00
C ALA A 55 -35.22 -5.85 13.63
N PHE A 56 -36.54 -5.69 13.81
CA PHE A 56 -37.40 -6.70 14.43
C PHE A 56 -37.91 -7.78 13.46
N SER A 57 -37.83 -7.54 12.14
CA SER A 57 -38.45 -8.37 11.09
C SER A 57 -37.60 -9.54 10.54
N GLY A 58 -36.31 -9.62 10.89
CA GLY A 58 -35.42 -10.72 10.47
C GLY A 58 -35.53 -11.99 11.32
N GLU A 59 -35.05 -13.14 10.84
CA GLU A 59 -34.97 -14.37 11.64
C GLU A 59 -33.89 -14.25 12.73
N GLY A 60 -34.25 -14.54 13.98
CA GLY A 60 -33.37 -14.47 15.14
C GLY A 60 -34.13 -14.41 16.47
N THR A 61 -33.51 -14.86 17.56
CA THR A 61 -34.14 -14.86 18.89
C THR A 61 -34.27 -13.43 19.44
N PHE A 62 -35.33 -13.16 20.21
CA PHE A 62 -35.68 -11.82 20.75
C PHE A 62 -34.50 -11.14 21.50
N GLN A 63 -33.72 -11.92 22.25
CA GLN A 63 -32.56 -11.39 22.99
C GLN A 63 -31.47 -10.83 22.07
N GLU A 64 -31.22 -11.48 20.94
CA GLU A 64 -30.16 -11.07 20.01
C GLU A 64 -30.51 -9.76 19.29
N LYS A 65 -31.79 -9.56 19.01
CA LYS A 65 -32.33 -8.32 18.42
C LYS A 65 -32.26 -7.14 19.40
N ALA A 66 -32.65 -7.36 20.66
CA ALA A 66 -32.58 -6.33 21.69
C ALA A 66 -31.13 -5.88 21.94
N GLN A 67 -30.18 -6.82 21.93
CA GLN A 67 -28.75 -6.51 22.12
C GLN A 67 -28.17 -5.72 20.95
N ARG A 68 -28.55 -6.02 19.70
CA ARG A 68 -28.11 -5.24 18.53
C ARG A 68 -28.65 -3.81 18.54
N ALA A 69 -29.94 -3.63 18.81
CA ALA A 69 -30.55 -2.30 18.88
C ALA A 69 -29.90 -1.45 19.99
N PHE A 70 -29.60 -2.05 21.15
CA PHE A 70 -28.91 -1.35 22.24
C PHE A 70 -27.50 -0.88 21.83
N ASN A 71 -26.75 -1.73 21.13
CA ASN A 71 -25.38 -1.39 20.70
C ASN A 71 -25.37 -0.28 19.63
N GLU A 72 -26.32 -0.29 18.70
CA GLU A 72 -26.44 0.76 17.67
C GLU A 72 -26.81 2.12 18.26
N ILE A 73 -27.77 2.16 19.20
CA ILE A 73 -28.17 3.40 19.88
C ILE A 73 -27.01 3.96 20.72
N SER A 74 -26.28 3.10 21.43
CA SER A 74 -25.13 3.53 22.24
C SER A 74 -23.97 4.07 21.39
N ALA A 75 -23.73 3.50 20.21
CA ALA A 75 -22.69 3.98 19.29
C ALA A 75 -23.04 5.36 18.70
N ASN A 76 -24.31 5.57 18.35
CA ASN A 76 -24.77 6.82 17.75
C ASN A 76 -24.76 8.00 18.76
N HIS A 77 -25.01 7.71 20.04
CA HIS A 77 -24.99 8.73 21.09
C HIS A 77 -23.56 9.18 21.45
N SER A 78 -22.59 8.25 21.44
CA SER A 78 -21.17 8.56 21.71
C SER A 78 -20.54 9.42 20.58
N GLY A 79 -20.87 9.14 19.31
CA GLY A 79 -20.39 9.93 18.18
C GLY A 79 -20.91 11.37 18.14
N LYS A 80 -22.12 11.63 18.67
CA LYS A 80 -22.68 12.98 18.74
C LYS A 80 -22.03 13.84 19.82
N GLN A 81 -21.63 13.27 20.97
CA GLN A 81 -20.95 14.04 22.02
C GLN A 81 -19.54 14.49 21.61
N GLN A 82 -18.78 13.64 20.91
CA GLN A 82 -17.43 13.99 20.44
C GLN A 82 -17.41 15.12 19.39
N ASN A 83 -18.49 15.28 18.62
CA ASN A 83 -18.61 16.38 17.64
C ASN A 83 -18.98 17.71 18.29
N ILE A 84 -19.52 17.71 19.51
CA ILE A 84 -19.83 18.94 20.26
C ILE A 84 -18.55 19.46 20.92
N GLU A 85 -17.76 18.59 21.55
CA GLU A 85 -16.47 18.96 22.16
C GLU A 85 -15.47 19.51 21.14
N ARG A 86 -15.38 18.93 19.94
CA ARG A 86 -14.51 19.44 18.87
C ARG A 86 -14.87 20.84 18.39
N LYS A 87 -16.15 21.23 18.42
CA LYS A 87 -16.60 22.56 18.00
C LYS A 87 -16.32 23.66 19.04
N GLU A 88 -16.24 23.31 20.31
CA GLU A 88 -15.87 24.26 21.37
C GLU A 88 -14.36 24.55 21.40
N GLU A 89 -13.53 23.57 21.05
CA GLU A 89 -12.07 23.71 21.02
C GLU A 89 -11.60 24.64 19.87
N ASP A 90 -12.23 24.54 18.69
CA ASP A 90 -11.93 25.38 17.52
C ASP A 90 -12.25 26.87 17.75
N ASN A 91 -13.28 27.18 18.55
CA ASN A 91 -13.69 28.56 18.83
C ASN A 91 -12.72 29.28 19.79
N ASN A 92 -12.14 28.56 20.75
CA ASN A 92 -11.18 29.14 21.70
C ASN A 92 -9.83 29.46 21.04
N ASN A 93 -9.38 28.65 20.07
CA ASN A 93 -8.13 28.91 19.35
C ASN A 93 -8.22 30.16 18.47
N ASN A 94 -9.38 30.43 17.86
CA ASN A 94 -9.56 31.62 17.03
C ASN A 94 -9.54 32.94 17.83
N GLN A 95 -10.01 32.94 19.09
CA GLN A 95 -9.92 34.13 19.93
C GLN A 95 -8.48 34.45 20.38
N GLN A 96 -7.66 33.42 20.62
CA GLN A 96 -6.25 33.65 20.98
C GLN A 96 -5.41 34.17 19.80
N HIS A 97 -5.72 33.75 18.58
CA HIS A 97 -5.02 34.26 17.38
C HIS A 97 -5.31 35.75 17.09
N GLN A 98 -6.49 36.26 17.46
CA GLN A 98 -6.83 37.68 17.25
C GLN A 98 -6.08 38.61 18.22
N LEU A 99 -5.95 38.23 19.49
CA LEU A 99 -5.23 39.03 20.49
C LEU A 99 -3.72 39.11 20.23
N HIS A 100 -3.12 38.09 19.60
CA HIS A 100 -1.70 38.10 19.24
C HIS A 100 -1.39 39.07 18.08
N ASN A 101 -2.33 39.24 17.15
CA ASN A 101 -2.13 40.08 15.97
C ASN A 101 -2.25 41.59 16.27
N GLU A 102 -3.06 41.99 17.26
CA GLU A 102 -3.20 43.40 17.62
C GLU A 102 -1.95 43.96 18.34
N ALA A 103 -1.29 43.15 19.17
CA ALA A 103 -0.07 43.55 19.91
C ALA A 103 1.16 43.79 19.00
N ILE A 104 1.20 43.17 17.82
CA ILE A 104 2.34 43.29 16.88
C ILE A 104 2.30 44.64 16.13
N SER A 105 1.13 45.29 16.03
CA SER A 105 0.97 46.50 15.22
C SER A 105 1.55 47.78 15.85
N VAL A 106 1.73 47.84 17.18
CA VAL A 106 2.13 49.08 17.90
C VAL A 106 3.65 49.21 18.09
N LEU A 107 4.42 48.13 17.91
CA LEU A 107 5.89 48.12 18.09
C LEU A 107 6.69 48.50 16.82
N ALA A 108 6.03 48.81 15.71
CA ALA A 108 6.67 48.94 14.40
C ALA A 108 7.29 50.32 14.10
N ALA A 109 7.16 51.32 14.98
CA ALA A 109 7.53 52.71 14.67
C ALA A 109 9.03 53.06 14.87
N GLU A 110 9.81 52.25 15.59
CA GLU A 110 11.25 52.49 15.84
C GLU A 110 12.18 51.35 15.37
N ALA A 111 11.63 50.37 14.66
CA ALA A 111 12.39 49.28 14.06
C ALA A 111 13.36 49.81 12.98
N TYR A 112 14.58 49.24 12.88
CA TYR A 112 15.41 49.50 11.70
C TYR A 112 14.60 49.11 10.46
N SER A 113 14.52 50.01 9.48
CA SER A 113 13.83 49.80 8.22
C SER A 113 14.78 50.00 7.07
N ILE A 114 14.46 49.42 5.92
CA ILE A 114 15.20 49.63 4.67
C ILE A 114 14.41 50.69 3.91
N SER A 115 15.06 51.81 3.58
CA SER A 115 14.42 52.91 2.85
C SER A 115 14.35 52.59 1.37
N GLU A 116 15.48 52.22 0.78
CA GLU A 116 15.61 51.88 -0.64
C GLU A 116 16.69 50.80 -0.78
N GLY A 117 16.67 50.05 -1.86
CA GLY A 117 17.74 49.12 -2.17
C GLY A 117 17.75 48.72 -3.63
N SER A 118 18.83 48.12 -4.09
CA SER A 118 18.90 47.50 -5.40
C SER A 118 19.69 46.21 -5.35
N ILE A 119 19.25 45.23 -6.13
CA ILE A 119 19.97 43.99 -6.39
C ILE A 119 20.34 43.99 -7.86
N THR A 120 21.62 43.85 -8.14
CA THR A 120 22.18 43.78 -9.50
C THR A 120 22.81 42.41 -9.72
N ILE A 121 22.47 41.76 -10.82
CA ILE A 121 23.09 40.51 -11.27
C ILE A 121 23.50 40.70 -12.72
N GLY A 122 24.80 40.83 -12.99
CA GLY A 122 25.28 41.10 -14.35
C GLY A 122 24.78 42.45 -14.88
N GLU A 123 23.98 42.43 -15.95
CA GLU A 123 23.32 43.62 -16.53
C GLU A 123 21.89 43.85 -15.99
N ASP A 124 21.31 42.87 -15.29
CA ASP A 124 19.95 42.96 -14.75
C ASP A 124 19.96 43.63 -13.37
N LYS A 125 19.17 44.70 -13.23
CA LYS A 125 19.01 45.45 -11.99
C LYS A 125 17.54 45.46 -11.56
N VAL A 126 17.31 45.09 -10.31
CA VAL A 126 16.02 45.23 -9.64
C VAL A 126 16.15 46.26 -8.53
N ASP A 127 15.41 47.35 -8.66
CA ASP A 127 15.26 48.34 -7.61
C ASP A 127 14.15 47.88 -6.63
N ILE A 128 14.50 47.83 -5.36
CA ILE A 128 13.63 47.55 -4.24
C ILE A 128 13.19 48.91 -3.67
N GLY A 129 12.03 49.39 -4.14
CA GLY A 129 11.40 50.60 -3.63
C GLY A 129 10.71 50.40 -2.26
N GLU A 130 9.75 51.28 -1.92
CA GLU A 130 8.99 51.17 -0.67
C GLU A 130 8.40 49.76 -0.47
N PHE A 131 8.86 49.08 0.57
CA PHE A 131 8.64 47.66 0.88
C PHE A 131 7.18 47.24 1.17
N ASN A 132 6.19 48.06 0.80
CA ASN A 132 4.75 47.82 0.96
C ASN A 132 4.02 47.45 -0.35
N THR A 133 4.68 47.46 -1.51
CA THR A 133 4.12 46.95 -2.77
C THR A 133 4.85 45.70 -3.23
N ALA A 134 4.41 44.55 -2.71
CA ALA A 134 4.94 43.22 -3.02
C ALA A 134 4.65 42.79 -4.47
N GLN A 135 5.45 43.25 -5.43
CA GLN A 135 5.62 42.54 -6.70
C GLN A 135 6.84 41.62 -6.56
N LEU A 136 6.61 40.32 -6.71
CA LEU A 136 7.67 39.32 -6.82
C LEU A 136 8.49 39.64 -8.07
N GLN A 137 9.69 40.17 -7.89
CA GLN A 137 10.60 40.45 -9.00
C GLN A 137 11.57 39.28 -9.15
N GLN A 138 11.70 38.79 -10.37
CA GLN A 138 12.56 37.66 -10.71
C GLN A 138 13.83 38.18 -11.34
N LEU A 139 14.97 37.70 -10.86
CA LEU A 139 16.30 37.95 -11.42
C LEU A 139 16.89 36.61 -11.88
N SER A 140 17.40 36.56 -13.10
CA SER A 140 18.02 35.36 -13.64
C SER A 140 19.53 35.41 -13.40
N LEU A 141 20.07 34.40 -12.74
CA LEU A 141 21.51 34.20 -12.64
C LEU A 141 21.90 33.26 -13.77
N GLU A 142 22.60 33.77 -14.79
CA GLU A 142 22.87 33.03 -16.02
C GLU A 142 24.25 32.38 -16.03
N SER A 143 25.30 33.08 -15.56
CA SER A 143 26.69 32.64 -15.67
C SER A 143 27.37 32.30 -14.34
N VAL A 144 28.35 31.38 -14.41
CA VAL A 144 29.16 30.91 -13.27
C VAL A 144 30.10 31.98 -12.71
N ASN A 145 30.39 33.02 -13.51
CA ASN A 145 31.28 34.12 -13.12
C ASN A 145 30.54 35.36 -12.63
N ASP A 146 29.20 35.33 -12.63
CA ASP A 146 28.41 36.49 -12.25
C ASP A 146 28.49 36.73 -10.75
N ASN A 147 28.38 38.01 -10.37
CA ASN A 147 28.30 38.45 -8.99
C ASN A 147 26.90 38.97 -8.72
N ILE A 148 26.34 38.57 -7.57
CA ILE A 148 25.13 39.18 -7.04
C ILE A 148 25.58 40.36 -6.20
N GLU A 149 25.30 41.56 -6.67
CA GLU A 149 25.59 42.81 -5.99
C GLU A 149 24.32 43.32 -5.31
N ILE A 150 24.41 43.56 -4.01
CA ILE A 150 23.30 44.00 -3.19
C ILE A 150 23.73 45.31 -2.55
N GLU A 151 22.98 46.37 -2.84
CA GLU A 151 23.14 47.70 -2.28
C GLU A 151 21.84 48.07 -1.58
N LEU A 152 21.85 48.17 -0.24
CA LEU A 152 20.67 48.56 0.53
C LEU A 152 20.97 49.84 1.29
N GLU A 153 20.00 50.74 1.35
CA GLU A 153 20.01 51.88 2.26
C GLU A 153 19.11 51.58 3.44
N LEU A 154 19.72 51.61 4.62
CA LEU A 154 19.01 51.52 5.88
C LEU A 154 18.52 52.92 6.25
N ALA A 155 17.28 53.02 6.73
CA ALA A 155 16.73 54.26 7.27
C ALA A 155 17.60 54.78 8.42
N ASP A 156 17.71 56.10 8.53
CA ASP A 156 18.65 56.76 9.44
C ASP A 156 18.55 56.22 10.87
N PHE A 157 19.63 55.58 11.31
CA PHE A 157 19.73 54.95 12.63
C PHE A 157 20.45 55.84 13.66
N GLY A 158 20.73 57.10 13.33
CA GLY A 158 21.40 58.05 14.19
C GLY A 158 22.76 57.53 14.66
N SER A 159 23.03 57.58 15.97
CA SER A 159 24.30 57.13 16.57
C SER A 159 24.38 55.63 16.89
N SER A 160 23.30 54.87 16.70
CA SER A 160 23.19 53.48 17.16
C SER A 160 23.04 52.49 15.99
N ARG A 161 24.19 52.09 15.46
CA ARG A 161 24.34 51.08 14.40
C ARG A 161 23.90 49.68 14.85
N PRO A 162 23.39 48.83 13.94
CA PRO A 162 23.07 47.45 14.28
C PRO A 162 24.33 46.68 14.71
N HIS A 163 24.20 45.86 15.75
CA HIS A 163 25.29 44.99 16.23
C HIS A 163 25.44 43.73 15.37
N GLN A 164 24.35 43.27 14.77
CA GLN A 164 24.30 42.18 13.82
C GLN A 164 23.62 42.67 12.54
N LEU A 165 24.30 42.50 11.42
CA LEU A 165 23.74 42.71 10.09
C LEU A 165 24.18 41.54 9.21
N VAL A 166 23.23 40.75 8.75
CA VAL A 166 23.49 39.52 7.98
C VAL A 166 22.46 39.42 6.86
N ILE A 167 22.92 39.04 5.68
CA ILE A 167 22.07 38.73 4.53
C ILE A 167 22.13 37.22 4.31
N ASN A 168 20.99 36.57 4.45
CA ASN A 168 20.80 35.16 4.19
C ASN A 168 20.36 34.95 2.73
N LEU A 169 20.95 33.96 2.07
CA LEU A 169 20.57 33.49 0.74
C LEU A 169 20.18 32.02 0.85
N GLY A 170 18.97 31.65 0.43
CA GLY A 170 18.53 30.27 0.59
C GLY A 170 17.08 30.01 0.20
N LEU A 171 16.61 28.80 0.54
CA LEU A 171 15.21 28.41 0.31
C LEU A 171 14.75 27.41 1.39
N GLY A 172 13.61 27.69 2.02
CA GLY A 172 13.03 26.85 3.06
C GLY A 172 13.88 26.86 4.33
N ASP A 173 14.44 25.71 4.72
CA ASP A 173 15.30 25.56 5.90
C ASP A 173 16.80 25.62 5.57
N LEU A 174 17.15 25.84 4.30
CA LEU A 174 18.53 25.84 3.84
C LEU A 174 18.96 27.25 3.47
N TYR A 175 19.76 27.87 4.33
CA TYR A 175 20.34 29.21 4.11
C TYR A 175 21.86 29.20 4.20
N THR A 176 22.47 30.15 3.50
CA THR A 176 23.85 30.57 3.71
C THR A 176 23.87 32.04 4.09
N SER A 177 24.69 32.41 5.06
CA SER A 177 24.73 33.75 5.63
C SER A 177 25.97 34.50 5.15
N PHE A 178 25.77 35.74 4.71
CA PHE A 178 26.83 36.65 4.30
C PHE A 178 26.80 37.92 5.15
N VAL A 179 27.99 38.39 5.54
CA VAL A 179 28.13 39.64 6.30
C VAL A 179 28.44 40.77 5.32
N PRO A 180 27.55 41.77 5.16
CA PRO A 180 27.76 42.90 4.27
C PRO A 180 28.75 43.92 4.87
N LYS A 181 29.28 44.79 4.01
CA LYS A 181 30.11 45.93 4.42
C LYS A 181 29.23 47.16 4.61
N LEU A 182 29.33 47.80 5.76
CA LEU A 182 28.59 49.03 6.07
C LEU A 182 29.47 50.26 5.76
N ARG A 183 28.94 51.22 5.01
CA ARG A 183 29.54 52.55 4.76
C ARG A 183 28.51 53.63 5.06
N GLY A 184 28.52 54.15 6.29
CA GLY A 184 27.44 55.05 6.74
C GLY A 184 26.13 54.28 6.85
N THR A 185 25.08 54.73 6.16
CA THR A 185 23.76 54.08 6.04
C THR A 185 23.68 53.05 4.91
N SER A 186 24.66 53.03 3.99
CA SER A 186 24.68 52.13 2.85
C SER A 186 25.31 50.77 3.21
N VAL A 187 24.62 49.70 2.84
CA VAL A 187 24.98 48.30 3.02
C VAL A 187 25.37 47.73 1.67
N LEU A 188 26.63 47.34 1.52
CA LEU A 188 27.17 46.81 0.27
C LEU A 188 27.60 45.36 0.44
N LEU A 189 27.08 44.47 -0.41
CA LEU A 189 27.48 43.07 -0.46
C LEU A 189 27.64 42.58 -1.89
N THR A 190 28.77 41.92 -2.15
CA THR A 190 29.03 41.24 -3.43
C THR A 190 29.18 39.75 -3.15
N ILE A 191 28.26 38.95 -3.66
CA ILE A 191 28.26 37.49 -3.55
C ILE A 191 28.68 36.93 -4.91
N PRO A 192 29.92 36.44 -5.06
CA PRO A 192 30.30 35.73 -6.26
C PRO A 192 29.62 34.36 -6.31
N THR A 193 29.20 33.94 -7.50
CA THR A 193 28.51 32.66 -7.72
C THR A 193 29.36 31.43 -7.34
N THR A 194 30.68 31.60 -7.25
CA THR A 194 31.63 30.60 -6.74
C THR A 194 31.52 30.35 -5.23
N LYS A 195 31.06 31.34 -4.46
CA LYS A 195 30.88 31.22 -3.00
C LYS A 195 29.52 30.64 -2.60
N ILE A 196 28.60 30.48 -3.55
CA ILE A 196 27.31 29.86 -3.31
C ILE A 196 27.52 28.35 -3.08
N PRO A 197 27.08 27.80 -1.94
CA PRO A 197 27.16 26.36 -1.67
C PRO A 197 26.52 25.50 -2.77
N GLN A 198 27.17 24.39 -3.11
CA GLN A 198 26.73 23.48 -4.18
C GLN A 198 25.30 22.95 -3.98
N VAL A 199 24.86 22.79 -2.73
CA VAL A 199 23.49 22.36 -2.39
C VAL A 199 22.45 23.40 -2.79
N LEU A 200 22.75 24.69 -2.60
CA LEU A 200 21.84 25.78 -2.98
C LEU A 200 21.74 25.92 -4.49
N LYS A 201 22.79 25.56 -5.24
CA LYS A 201 22.76 25.53 -6.71
C LYS A 201 21.79 24.50 -7.31
N THR A 202 21.31 23.55 -6.52
CA THR A 202 20.33 22.52 -6.97
C THR A 202 18.88 22.95 -6.80
N LYS A 203 18.63 24.14 -6.23
CA LYS A 203 17.28 24.68 -6.03
C LYS A 203 16.82 25.43 -7.27
N ASP A 204 15.50 25.54 -7.42
CA ASP A 204 14.90 26.21 -8.57
C ASP A 204 15.02 27.74 -8.49
N TYR A 205 14.92 28.28 -7.28
CA TYR A 205 15.13 29.69 -6.98
C TYR A 205 15.73 29.85 -5.59
N LEU A 206 16.30 31.02 -5.33
CA LEU A 206 16.80 31.44 -4.03
C LEU A 206 16.13 32.74 -3.60
N GLU A 207 15.84 32.84 -2.30
CA GLU A 207 15.32 34.03 -1.65
C GLU A 207 16.42 34.72 -0.84
N LEU A 208 16.33 36.04 -0.74
CA LEU A 208 17.17 36.87 0.12
C LEU A 208 16.41 37.33 1.34
N GLU A 209 17.02 37.17 2.51
CA GLU A 209 16.49 37.63 3.79
C GLU A 209 17.55 38.48 4.49
N VAL A 210 17.14 39.65 4.97
CA VAL A 210 18.01 40.57 5.71
C VAL A 210 17.63 40.51 7.18
N ILE A 211 18.64 40.33 8.02
CA ILE A 211 18.55 40.36 9.47
C ILE A 211 19.39 41.52 9.95
N ALA A 212 18.77 42.51 10.59
CA ALA A 212 19.48 43.51 11.37
C ALA A 212 18.98 43.50 12.82
N ALA A 213 19.92 43.36 13.75
CA ALA A 213 19.62 43.30 15.17
C ALA A 213 20.62 44.09 16.01
N SER A 214 20.14 44.57 17.15
CA SER A 214 20.89 45.26 18.20
C SER A 214 20.51 44.69 19.57
N TYR A 215 21.19 45.12 20.64
CA TYR A 215 20.81 44.74 22.01
C TYR A 215 19.43 45.27 22.38
N ASP A 216 18.98 46.32 21.71
CA ASP A 216 17.63 46.84 21.82
C ASP A 216 16.69 46.05 20.90
N ALA A 217 15.90 45.17 21.51
CA ALA A 217 14.98 44.28 20.79
C ALA A 217 13.86 45.02 20.05
N SER A 218 13.53 46.25 20.48
CA SER A 218 12.50 47.08 19.82
C SER A 218 12.90 47.50 18.40
N ARG A 219 14.21 47.46 18.10
CA ARG A 219 14.77 47.93 16.83
C ARG A 219 15.03 46.81 15.82
N ASN A 220 14.92 45.54 16.22
CA ASN A 220 15.31 44.40 15.40
C ASN A 220 14.34 44.17 14.23
N PHE A 221 14.86 43.78 13.06
CA PHE A 221 14.03 43.30 11.96
C PHE A 221 14.61 42.08 11.26
N ILE A 222 13.69 41.27 10.76
CA ILE A 222 13.93 40.17 9.84
C ILE A 222 12.96 40.39 8.68
N ARG A 223 13.48 40.54 7.45
CA ARG A 223 12.66 40.81 6.27
C ARG A 223 13.19 40.05 5.06
N LYS A 224 12.28 39.43 4.32
CA LYS A 224 12.55 38.88 3.00
C LYS A 224 12.46 40.00 1.96
N LEU A 225 13.41 40.05 1.04
CA LEU A 225 13.49 41.12 0.04
C LEU A 225 12.51 40.92 -1.14
N GLY A 226 11.73 39.83 -1.16
CA GLY A 226 10.72 39.58 -2.19
C GLY A 226 11.26 39.35 -3.60
N VAL A 227 12.57 39.13 -3.73
CA VAL A 227 13.27 38.86 -4.99
C VAL A 227 13.58 37.38 -5.11
N HIS A 228 13.15 36.76 -6.21
CA HIS A 228 13.48 35.39 -6.55
C HIS A 228 14.64 35.36 -7.53
N ILE A 229 15.77 34.82 -7.09
CA ILE A 229 16.92 34.59 -7.95
C ILE A 229 16.77 33.20 -8.55
N VAL A 230 16.44 33.13 -9.84
CA VAL A 230 16.28 31.88 -10.59
C VAL A 230 17.61 31.48 -11.21
N LEU A 231 18.01 30.24 -10.99
CA LEU A 231 19.28 29.72 -11.48
C LEU A 231 19.10 29.07 -12.86
N SER A 232 19.96 29.44 -13.81
CA SER A 232 20.03 28.80 -15.13
C SER A 232 20.38 27.31 -15.04
N GLU A 233 20.04 26.55 -16.07
CA GLU A 233 20.40 25.13 -16.16
C GLU A 233 21.91 24.91 -16.16
N GLU A 234 22.69 25.84 -16.72
CA GLU A 234 24.16 25.80 -16.71
C GLU A 234 24.72 25.84 -15.29
N LEU A 235 24.14 26.69 -14.43
CA LEU A 235 24.51 26.80 -13.03
C LEU A 235 24.10 25.59 -12.20
N LYS A 236 22.93 25.01 -12.47
CA LYS A 236 22.49 23.75 -11.85
C LYS A 236 23.43 22.60 -12.23
N ASN A 237 23.83 22.53 -13.50
CA ASN A 237 24.76 21.52 -14.03
C ASN A 237 26.20 21.70 -13.53
N SER A 238 26.60 22.91 -13.12
CA SER A 238 27.89 23.16 -12.46
C SER A 238 27.97 22.55 -11.06
N SER A 239 26.84 22.13 -10.47
CA SER A 239 26.81 21.58 -9.13
C SER A 239 27.38 20.16 -9.09
N THR A 240 28.41 19.95 -8.28
CA THR A 240 28.95 18.62 -7.97
C THR A 240 28.23 17.94 -6.82
N TYR A 241 27.09 18.50 -6.37
CA TYR A 241 26.36 17.97 -5.22
C TYR A 241 25.68 16.65 -5.56
N VAL A 242 26.17 15.57 -4.95
CA VAL A 242 25.49 14.28 -4.95
C VAL A 242 24.61 14.21 -3.71
N LYS A 243 23.29 14.13 -3.90
CA LYS A 243 22.34 13.91 -2.81
C LYS A 243 22.67 12.60 -2.11
N LYS A 244 23.26 12.69 -0.92
CA LYS A 244 23.58 11.51 -0.09
C LYS A 244 22.29 10.80 0.28
N SER A 245 22.29 9.46 0.16
CA SER A 245 21.17 8.63 0.61
C SER A 245 20.83 8.96 2.06
N THR A 246 19.65 9.52 2.27
CA THR A 246 19.10 9.79 3.60
C THR A 246 18.74 8.49 4.30
N VAL A 247 18.87 8.47 5.63
CA VAL A 247 18.30 7.41 6.46
C VAL A 247 16.78 7.58 6.40
N GLY A 248 16.11 6.66 5.71
CA GLY A 248 14.67 6.72 5.47
C GLY A 248 14.14 5.35 5.04
N ILE A 249 12.83 5.23 5.00
CA ILE A 249 12.14 4.02 4.56
C ILE A 249 12.49 3.80 3.08
N LYS A 250 13.01 2.61 2.77
CA LYS A 250 13.30 2.19 1.40
C LYS A 250 12.03 1.61 0.77
N PRO A 251 11.88 1.70 -0.56
CA PRO A 251 10.77 1.04 -1.24
C PRO A 251 10.78 -0.46 -0.98
N GLU A 252 9.59 -1.05 -0.90
CA GLU A 252 9.39 -2.49 -0.73
C GLU A 252 9.93 -3.26 -1.95
N ILE A 253 10.50 -4.44 -1.71
CA ILE A 253 11.05 -5.31 -2.76
C ILE A 253 10.02 -6.39 -3.07
N HIS A 254 9.47 -6.38 -4.28
CA HIS A 254 8.63 -7.46 -4.78
C HIS A 254 9.46 -8.44 -5.63
N HIS A 255 9.45 -9.71 -5.24
CA HIS A 255 10.06 -10.76 -6.05
C HIS A 255 9.17 -11.07 -7.26
N VAL A 256 9.69 -10.83 -8.46
CA VAL A 256 9.01 -11.17 -9.71
C VAL A 256 9.28 -12.63 -10.04
N PHE A 257 8.26 -13.49 -9.85
CA PHE A 257 8.37 -14.89 -10.22
C PHE A 257 8.44 -15.07 -11.73
N LYS A 258 9.19 -16.09 -12.15
CA LYS A 258 9.22 -16.50 -13.55
C LYS A 258 7.83 -16.99 -13.97
N THR A 259 7.36 -16.56 -15.13
CA THR A 259 6.11 -17.05 -15.71
C THR A 259 6.23 -18.52 -16.08
N ASP A 260 5.19 -19.30 -15.80
CA ASP A 260 5.11 -20.69 -16.23
C ASP A 260 5.15 -20.80 -17.76
N PRO A 261 5.77 -21.85 -18.31
CA PRO A 261 5.79 -22.07 -19.75
C PRO A 261 4.37 -22.31 -20.27
N THR A 262 4.10 -21.78 -21.46
CA THR A 262 2.80 -21.95 -22.12
C THR A 262 2.59 -23.41 -22.53
N THR A 263 1.44 -23.98 -22.16
CA THR A 263 1.04 -25.34 -22.54
C THR A 263 0.18 -25.33 -23.80
N VAL A 264 0.16 -26.44 -24.54
CA VAL A 264 -0.63 -26.58 -25.77
C VAL A 264 -2.12 -26.75 -25.47
N ASN A 265 -2.99 -26.42 -26.44
CA ASN A 265 -4.43 -26.68 -26.33
C ASN A 265 -4.70 -28.18 -26.14
N ALA A 266 -5.49 -28.52 -25.11
CA ALA A 266 -5.82 -29.89 -24.72
C ALA A 266 -6.42 -30.76 -25.84
N ILE A 267 -7.08 -30.15 -26.83
CA ILE A 267 -7.66 -30.87 -27.98
C ILE A 267 -6.57 -31.57 -28.80
N ILE A 268 -5.40 -30.95 -28.97
CA ILE A 268 -4.33 -31.48 -29.81
C ILE A 268 -3.81 -32.81 -29.23
N PRO A 269 -3.36 -32.90 -27.96
CA PRO A 269 -2.97 -34.17 -27.36
C PRO A 269 -4.06 -35.25 -27.41
N ILE A 270 -5.32 -34.89 -27.22
CA ILE A 270 -6.44 -35.85 -27.25
C ILE A 270 -6.57 -36.50 -28.64
N VAL A 271 -6.46 -35.73 -29.71
CA VAL A 271 -6.50 -36.27 -31.09
C VAL A 271 -5.34 -37.24 -31.33
N PHE A 272 -4.12 -36.91 -30.88
CA PHE A 272 -2.97 -37.80 -31.00
C PHE A 272 -3.13 -39.09 -30.18
N ILE A 273 -3.66 -39.01 -28.97
CA ILE A 273 -3.99 -40.18 -28.14
C ILE A 273 -5.04 -41.05 -28.85
N GLY A 274 -6.09 -40.44 -29.39
CA GLY A 274 -7.11 -41.13 -30.18
C GLY A 274 -6.54 -41.82 -31.41
N GLY A 275 -5.65 -41.15 -32.14
CA GLY A 275 -4.93 -41.71 -33.29
C GLY A 275 -4.04 -42.90 -32.90
N ALA A 276 -3.31 -42.80 -31.79
CA ALA A 276 -2.48 -43.89 -31.28
C ALA A 276 -3.31 -45.11 -30.86
N ILE A 277 -4.44 -44.91 -30.18
CA ILE A 277 -5.38 -45.98 -29.83
C ILE A 277 -5.97 -46.61 -31.09
N GLY A 278 -6.37 -45.80 -32.07
CA GLY A 278 -6.89 -46.27 -33.35
C GLY A 278 -5.87 -47.15 -34.09
N LEU A 279 -4.61 -46.72 -34.15
CA LEU A 279 -3.53 -47.49 -34.77
C LEU A 279 -3.27 -48.81 -34.01
N PHE A 280 -3.31 -48.78 -32.68
CA PHE A 280 -3.20 -49.98 -31.86
C PHE A 280 -4.33 -50.98 -32.14
N LEU A 281 -5.58 -50.52 -32.26
CA LEU A 281 -6.72 -51.37 -32.62
C LEU A 281 -6.58 -51.94 -34.03
N VAL A 282 -6.09 -51.17 -35.00
CA VAL A 282 -5.78 -51.66 -36.35
C VAL A 282 -4.72 -52.75 -36.32
N LEU A 283 -3.67 -52.59 -35.50
CA LEU A 283 -2.63 -53.62 -35.32
C LEU A 283 -3.21 -54.91 -34.73
N VAL A 284 -3.98 -54.81 -33.65
CA VAL A 284 -4.63 -55.98 -33.01
C VAL A 284 -5.61 -56.66 -33.97
N GLY A 285 -6.42 -55.86 -34.68
CA GLY A 285 -7.34 -56.37 -35.71
C GLY A 285 -6.62 -57.08 -36.84
N SER A 286 -5.52 -56.51 -37.33
CA SER A 286 -4.65 -57.11 -38.35
C SER A 286 -4.11 -58.47 -37.90
N TRP A 287 -3.58 -58.58 -36.68
CA TRP A 287 -3.15 -59.87 -36.15
C TRP A 287 -4.29 -60.88 -36.07
N ALA A 288 -5.46 -60.47 -35.59
CA ALA A 288 -6.63 -61.32 -35.51
C ALA A 288 -7.10 -61.81 -36.90
N THR A 289 -7.00 -60.99 -37.95
CA THR A 289 -7.39 -61.38 -39.31
C THR A 289 -6.34 -62.23 -40.03
N PHE A 290 -5.05 -61.90 -39.90
CA PHE A 290 -3.98 -62.59 -40.63
C PHE A 290 -3.53 -63.89 -39.96
N ILE A 291 -3.48 -63.92 -38.63
CA ILE A 291 -3.05 -65.11 -37.87
C ILE A 291 -4.28 -65.96 -37.46
N GLY A 292 -5.48 -65.36 -37.43
CA GLY A 292 -6.73 -66.09 -37.27
C GLY A 292 -6.90 -66.79 -35.91
N LYS A 293 -7.66 -67.90 -35.90
CA LYS A 293 -7.97 -68.69 -34.70
C LYS A 293 -6.75 -69.32 -34.03
N ASP A 294 -5.61 -69.40 -34.70
CA ASP A 294 -4.38 -69.99 -34.16
C ASP A 294 -3.69 -69.10 -33.11
N LEU A 295 -3.96 -67.79 -33.06
CA LEU A 295 -3.50 -66.89 -31.97
C LEU A 295 -4.03 -67.30 -30.60
N PHE A 296 -5.28 -67.79 -30.56
CA PHE A 296 -5.98 -68.18 -29.33
C PHE A 296 -6.21 -69.69 -29.24
N SER A 297 -5.63 -70.47 -30.16
CA SER A 297 -5.78 -71.93 -30.15
C SER A 297 -4.86 -72.55 -29.09
N LEU A 298 -5.41 -72.76 -27.90
CA LEU A 298 -4.76 -73.52 -26.83
C LEU A 298 -4.85 -75.03 -27.15
N LYS A 299 -4.05 -75.51 -28.11
CA LYS A 299 -3.89 -76.95 -28.42
C LYS A 299 -3.06 -77.67 -27.35
N VAL A 300 -3.35 -77.42 -26.06
CA VAL A 300 -2.57 -77.90 -24.91
C VAL A 300 -3.53 -78.27 -23.78
N ALA A 301 -3.41 -79.49 -23.25
CA ALA A 301 -4.25 -80.01 -22.17
C ALA A 301 -3.44 -80.35 -20.92
N GLY A 302 -4.12 -80.35 -19.76
CA GLY A 302 -3.58 -80.82 -18.48
C GLY A 302 -2.52 -79.88 -17.88
N VAL A 303 -1.47 -80.46 -17.29
CA VAL A 303 -0.44 -79.75 -16.52
C VAL A 303 0.31 -78.69 -17.35
N GLN A 304 0.49 -78.92 -18.65
CA GLN A 304 1.19 -77.96 -19.51
C GLN A 304 0.38 -76.67 -19.74
N LEU A 305 -0.96 -76.77 -19.79
CA LEU A 305 -1.82 -75.59 -19.87
C LEU A 305 -1.62 -74.70 -18.64
N PHE A 306 -1.58 -75.31 -17.45
CA PHE A 306 -1.33 -74.59 -16.20
C PHE A 306 0.02 -73.88 -16.20
N ILE A 307 1.09 -74.53 -16.69
CA ILE A 307 2.42 -73.92 -16.81
C ILE A 307 2.39 -72.72 -17.77
N ASN A 308 1.75 -72.87 -18.94
CA ASN A 308 1.67 -71.81 -19.95
C ASN A 308 0.86 -70.60 -19.44
N VAL A 309 -0.29 -70.85 -18.80
CA VAL A 309 -1.13 -69.80 -18.20
C VAL A 309 -0.39 -69.10 -17.06
N THR A 310 0.29 -69.84 -16.19
CA THR A 310 1.08 -69.24 -15.09
C THR A 310 2.22 -68.37 -15.62
N PHE A 311 2.88 -68.78 -16.71
CA PHE A 311 3.88 -67.95 -17.39
C PHE A 311 3.27 -66.67 -17.99
N LEU A 312 2.10 -66.77 -18.63
CA LEU A 312 1.41 -65.59 -19.19
C LEU A 312 0.96 -64.61 -18.10
N VAL A 313 0.41 -65.13 -17.00
CA VAL A 313 -0.01 -64.34 -15.84
C VAL A 313 1.17 -63.67 -15.16
N SER A 314 2.33 -64.32 -15.07
CA SER A 314 3.53 -63.68 -14.48
C SER A 314 4.07 -62.55 -15.35
N LEU A 315 4.00 -62.68 -16.68
CA LEU A 315 4.30 -61.58 -17.60
C LEU A 315 3.31 -60.43 -17.48
N LEU A 316 1.99 -60.71 -17.44
CA LEU A 316 0.98 -59.67 -17.22
C LEU A 316 1.17 -58.97 -15.87
N SER A 317 1.51 -59.71 -14.82
CA SER A 317 1.76 -59.15 -13.48
C SER A 317 2.99 -58.24 -13.45
N MET A 318 4.02 -58.55 -14.25
CA MET A 318 5.18 -57.67 -14.46
C MET A 318 4.75 -56.34 -15.11
N GLU A 319 3.95 -56.38 -16.18
CA GLU A 319 3.43 -55.17 -16.83
C GLU A 319 2.59 -54.32 -15.87
N VAL A 320 1.69 -54.95 -15.10
CA VAL A 320 0.89 -54.25 -14.07
C VAL A 320 1.78 -53.61 -13.01
N THR A 321 2.89 -54.27 -12.63
CA THR A 321 3.87 -53.71 -11.68
C THR A 321 4.52 -52.45 -12.23
N PHE A 322 4.86 -52.42 -13.52
CA PHE A 322 5.39 -51.21 -14.18
C PHE A 322 4.34 -50.11 -14.34
N VAL A 323 3.08 -50.44 -14.64
CA VAL A 323 1.99 -49.45 -14.64
C VAL A 323 1.82 -48.82 -13.25
N LYS A 324 1.85 -49.62 -12.19
CA LYS A 324 1.80 -49.10 -10.81
C LYS A 324 3.00 -48.22 -10.48
N TYR A 325 4.18 -48.57 -10.95
CA TYR A 325 5.37 -47.72 -10.82
C TYR A 325 5.18 -46.38 -11.52
N TYR A 326 4.67 -46.37 -12.75
CA TYR A 326 4.36 -45.15 -13.48
C TYR A 326 3.34 -44.26 -12.75
N LEU A 327 2.35 -44.87 -12.07
CA LEU A 327 1.36 -44.17 -11.25
C LEU A 327 1.87 -43.68 -9.88
N GLY A 328 3.15 -43.91 -9.56
CA GLY A 328 3.80 -43.37 -8.36
C GLY A 328 4.17 -44.39 -7.28
N GLN A 329 4.12 -45.70 -7.56
CA GLN A 329 4.61 -46.70 -6.61
C GLN A 329 6.12 -46.56 -6.38
N SER A 330 6.57 -46.74 -5.12
CA SER A 330 8.00 -46.67 -4.77
C SER A 330 8.85 -47.66 -5.58
N ILE A 331 10.08 -47.24 -5.90
CA ILE A 331 11.05 -48.07 -6.64
C ILE A 331 11.38 -49.38 -5.91
N PHE A 332 11.49 -49.37 -4.58
CA PHE A 332 11.80 -50.58 -3.81
C PHE A 332 10.66 -51.60 -3.83
N THR A 333 9.42 -51.12 -3.75
CA THR A 333 8.22 -51.97 -3.88
C THR A 333 8.14 -52.58 -5.28
N THR A 334 8.40 -51.77 -6.31
CA THR A 334 8.46 -52.21 -7.70
C THR A 334 9.53 -53.27 -7.89
N LEU A 335 10.74 -53.04 -7.36
CA LEU A 335 11.85 -53.99 -7.42
C LEU A 335 11.54 -55.32 -6.72
N TYR A 336 10.89 -55.27 -5.55
CA TYR A 336 10.47 -56.46 -4.81
C TYR A 336 9.47 -57.30 -5.62
N TYR A 337 8.41 -56.68 -6.14
CA TYR A 337 7.42 -57.38 -6.95
C TYR A 337 7.98 -57.86 -8.29
N SER A 338 8.82 -57.06 -8.95
CA SER A 338 9.46 -57.46 -10.21
C SER A 338 10.46 -58.60 -9.99
N ALA A 339 11.16 -58.64 -8.86
CA ALA A 339 12.03 -59.77 -8.51
C ALA A 339 11.19 -61.05 -8.30
N GLY A 340 10.08 -60.95 -7.57
CA GLY A 340 9.18 -62.09 -7.33
C GLY A 340 8.57 -62.64 -8.62
N PHE A 341 7.87 -61.79 -9.39
CA PHE A 341 7.24 -62.20 -10.65
C PHE A 341 8.27 -62.52 -11.75
N GLY A 342 9.43 -61.86 -11.73
CA GLY A 342 10.55 -62.15 -12.64
C GLY A 342 11.10 -63.56 -12.43
N LEU A 343 11.37 -63.95 -11.18
CA LEU A 343 11.79 -65.33 -10.87
C LEU A 343 10.73 -66.36 -11.29
N LEU A 344 9.46 -66.05 -11.03
CA LEU A 344 8.35 -66.90 -11.45
C LEU A 344 8.29 -67.04 -12.99
N SER A 345 8.45 -65.93 -13.71
CA SER A 345 8.49 -65.91 -15.17
C SER A 345 9.66 -66.72 -15.73
N VAL A 346 10.85 -66.63 -15.14
CA VAL A 346 12.02 -67.44 -15.57
C VAL A 346 11.77 -68.94 -15.38
N ILE A 347 11.23 -69.36 -14.23
CA ILE A 347 10.99 -70.79 -13.94
C ILE A 347 9.93 -71.36 -14.89
N PHE A 348 8.75 -70.73 -14.96
CA PHE A 348 7.65 -71.24 -15.78
C PHE A 348 7.88 -71.01 -17.29
N GLY A 349 8.56 -69.92 -17.65
CA GLY A 349 8.98 -69.63 -19.02
C GLY A 349 9.99 -70.64 -19.55
N SER A 350 11.00 -71.01 -18.76
CA SER A 350 11.96 -72.04 -19.16
C SER A 350 11.31 -73.40 -19.42
N ARG A 351 10.27 -73.77 -18.64
CA ARG A 351 9.49 -75.00 -18.86
C ARG A 351 8.62 -74.92 -20.11
N THR A 352 7.97 -73.78 -20.33
CA THR A 352 7.14 -73.51 -21.53
C THR A 352 7.98 -73.59 -22.81
N LEU A 353 9.14 -72.93 -22.84
CA LEU A 353 10.04 -72.92 -24.00
C LEU A 353 10.66 -74.30 -24.26
N LYS A 354 11.00 -75.06 -23.21
CA LYS A 354 11.48 -76.45 -23.35
C LYS A 354 10.41 -77.36 -23.95
N TRP A 355 9.16 -77.24 -23.52
CA TRP A 355 8.04 -77.98 -24.08
C TRP A 355 7.81 -77.63 -25.56
N LEU A 356 7.83 -76.33 -25.90
CA LEU A 356 7.71 -75.86 -27.27
C LEU A 356 8.84 -76.39 -28.17
N SER A 357 10.08 -76.35 -27.69
CA SER A 357 11.25 -76.90 -28.39
C SER A 357 11.10 -78.41 -28.63
N LYS A 358 10.61 -79.16 -27.63
CA LYS A 358 10.32 -80.60 -27.77
C LYS A 358 9.24 -80.86 -28.82
N ASN A 359 8.14 -80.10 -28.82
CA ASN A 359 7.07 -80.26 -29.81
C ASN A 359 7.52 -79.95 -31.23
N ARG A 360 8.36 -78.91 -31.42
CA ARG A 360 8.97 -78.59 -32.72
C ARG A 360 9.86 -79.73 -33.23
N ARG A 361 10.66 -80.35 -32.37
CA ARG A 361 11.51 -81.49 -32.72
C ARG A 361 10.73 -82.76 -33.09
N ILE A 362 9.50 -82.90 -32.59
CA ILE A 362 8.62 -84.06 -32.86
C ILE A 362 7.69 -83.80 -34.06
N GLY A 363 7.74 -82.61 -34.68
CA GLY A 363 6.88 -82.24 -35.81
C GLY A 363 5.40 -82.03 -35.44
N ARG A 364 5.13 -81.75 -34.16
CA ARG A 364 3.78 -81.52 -33.59
C ARG A 364 3.50 -80.05 -33.26
N ALA A 365 4.25 -79.13 -33.87
CA ALA A 365 4.11 -77.70 -33.62
C ALA A 365 3.06 -77.07 -34.54
#